data_AF-A0A242C6Z4-F1
#
_entry.id   AF-A0A242C6Z4-F1
#
_cell.length_a   1.000
_cell.length_b   1.000
_cell.length_c   1.000
_cell.angle_alpha   90.00
_cell.angle_beta   90.00
_cell.angle_gamma   90.00
#
_symmetry.space_group_name_H-M   'P 1'
#
loop_
_entity.id
_entity.type
_entity.pdbx_description
1 polymer ?
#
loop_
_entity_poly.entity_id
_entity_poly.type
_entity_poly.pdbx_seq_one_letter_code
_entity_poly.pdbx_strand_id
1 'polypeptide(L)'
;METEEELLRNYQRSRAELEDQEDEVKRYIRNGQDYNQELFFQVRQLLGKRDASMESIIQTQRELQRNEDNYLEELAQERKELILQQEEVEQFYRKKRQELKE
;
A
#
# COMPACT_ATOMS: atom_id res chain seq x y z
N MET A 1 29.34 13.26 -18.38
CA MET A 1 29.67 12.33 -17.27
C MET A 1 28.89 12.83 -16.08
N GLU A 2 28.03 11.98 -15.53
CA GLU A 2 27.31 12.29 -14.28
C GLU A 2 28.36 12.35 -13.15
N THR A 3 28.30 13.38 -12.31
CA THR A 3 29.26 13.54 -11.19
C THR A 3 28.82 12.68 -10.00
N GLU A 4 29.74 12.31 -9.09
CA GLU A 4 29.36 11.53 -7.88
C GLU A 4 28.30 12.27 -7.05
N GLU A 5 28.35 13.62 -7.02
CA GLU A 5 27.32 14.44 -6.36
C GLU A 5 25.96 14.38 -7.05
N GLU A 6 25.92 14.39 -8.39
CA GLU A 6 24.68 14.27 -9.16
C GLU A 6 24.07 12.88 -9.01
N LEU A 7 24.90 11.84 -9.06
CA LEU A 7 24.50 10.46 -8.82
C LEU A 7 23.90 10.26 -7.41
N LEU A 8 24.54 10.85 -6.38
CA LEU A 8 24.04 10.80 -5.00
C LEU A 8 22.71 11.52 -4.86
N ARG A 9 22.56 12.72 -5.46
CA ARG A 9 21.30 13.49 -5.42
C ARG A 9 20.16 12.74 -6.10
N ASN A 10 20.42 12.13 -7.26
CA ASN A 10 19.43 11.36 -7.99
C ASN A 10 18.98 10.14 -7.18
N TYR A 11 19.92 9.40 -6.59
CA TYR A 11 19.62 8.30 -5.68
C TYR A 11 18.75 8.75 -4.49
N GLN A 12 19.16 9.81 -3.77
CA GLN A 12 18.42 10.30 -2.61
C GLN A 12 17.00 10.72 -2.95
N ARG A 13 16.82 11.39 -4.09
CA ARG A 13 15.51 11.81 -4.57
C ARG A 13 14.62 10.62 -4.88
N SER A 14 15.09 9.69 -5.71
CA SER A 14 14.31 8.50 -6.06
C SER A 14 13.99 7.63 -4.85
N ARG A 15 14.93 7.53 -3.90
CA ARG A 15 14.73 6.82 -2.65
C ARG A 15 13.63 7.47 -1.80
N ALA A 16 13.66 8.78 -1.63
CA ALA A 16 12.66 9.52 -0.87
C ALA A 16 11.27 9.42 -1.50
N GLU A 17 11.17 9.57 -2.83
CA GLU A 17 9.89 9.45 -3.56
C GLU A 17 9.24 8.07 -3.37
N LEU A 18 10.04 6.99 -3.39
CA LEU A 18 9.55 5.63 -3.15
C LEU A 18 9.18 5.36 -1.68
N GLU A 19 9.88 5.97 -0.73
CA GLU A 19 9.56 5.86 0.70
C GLU A 19 8.26 6.60 1.03
N ASP A 20 8.04 7.78 0.45
CA ASP A 20 6.79 8.54 0.58
C ASP A 20 5.59 7.74 0.04
N GLN A 21 5.76 7.09 -1.12
CA GLN A 21 4.74 6.19 -1.70
C GLN A 21 4.47 4.97 -0.80
N GLU A 22 5.52 4.33 -0.26
CA GLU A 22 5.35 3.19 0.64
C GLU A 22 4.60 3.61 1.91
N ASP A 23 4.88 4.80 2.44
CA ASP A 23 4.20 5.34 3.60
C ASP A 23 2.74 5.68 3.34
N GLU A 24 2.40 6.14 2.14
CA GLU A 24 1.00 6.32 1.73
C GLU A 24 0.25 4.97 1.71
N VAL A 25 0.83 3.94 1.10
CA VAL A 25 0.25 2.59 1.08
C VAL A 25 0.08 2.04 2.51
N LYS A 26 1.08 2.22 3.39
CA LYS A 26 0.96 1.85 4.82
C LYS A 26 -0.16 2.60 5.53
N ARG A 27 -0.50 3.83 5.12
CA ARG A 27 -1.63 4.58 5.68
C ARG A 27 -2.95 4.02 5.17
N TYR A 28 -3.06 3.68 3.88
CA TYR A 28 -4.26 3.03 3.35
C TYR A 28 -4.54 1.68 4.00
N ILE A 29 -3.51 0.84 4.21
CA ILE A 29 -3.64 -0.45 4.91
C ILE A 29 -4.17 -0.24 6.32
N ARG A 30 -3.61 0.73 7.08
CA ARG A 30 -4.06 1.03 8.44
C ARG A 30 -5.50 1.56 8.47
N ASN A 31 -5.81 2.51 7.59
CA ASN A 31 -7.14 3.13 7.55
C ASN A 31 -8.23 2.16 7.06
N GLY A 32 -7.90 1.24 6.14
CA GLY A 32 -8.83 0.24 5.63
C GLY A 32 -9.41 -0.64 6.74
N GLN A 33 -8.55 -1.06 7.68
CA GLN A 33 -8.96 -1.90 8.82
C GLN A 33 -9.93 -1.17 9.77
N ASP A 34 -9.71 0.12 10.02
CA ASP A 34 -10.59 0.93 10.89
C ASP A 34 -11.92 1.24 10.20
N TYR A 35 -11.89 1.57 8.90
CA TYR A 35 -13.08 1.96 8.13
C TYR A 35 -14.07 0.80 7.95
N ASN A 36 -13.59 -0.43 7.76
CA ASN A 36 -14.47 -1.58 7.56
C ASN A 36 -15.28 -1.93 8.81
N GLN A 37 -14.69 -1.82 10.01
CA GLN A 37 -15.44 -2.05 11.25
C GLN A 37 -16.61 -1.07 11.41
N GLU A 38 -16.39 0.20 11.04
CA GLU A 38 -17.44 1.22 11.04
C GLU A 38 -18.51 0.91 9.99
N LEU A 39 -18.09 0.57 8.77
CA LEU A 39 -18.99 0.22 7.66
C LEU A 39 -19.88 -0.98 8.02
N PHE A 40 -19.30 -2.03 8.63
CA PHE A 40 -20.05 -3.19 9.12
C PHE A 40 -21.11 -2.80 10.15
N PHE A 41 -20.76 -1.93 11.09
CA PHE A 41 -21.71 -1.44 12.08
C PHE A 41 -22.87 -0.68 11.43
N GLN A 42 -22.57 0.23 10.50
CA GLN A 42 -23.58 1.01 9.78
C GLN A 42 -24.50 0.13 8.93
N VAL A 43 -23.95 -0.82 8.19
CA VAL A 43 -24.71 -1.76 7.35
C VAL A 43 -25.62 -2.64 8.21
N ARG A 44 -25.13 -3.17 9.33
CA ARG A 44 -25.95 -3.95 10.27
C ARG A 44 -27.11 -3.13 10.84
N GLN A 45 -26.87 -1.87 11.20
CA GLN A 45 -27.91 -0.95 11.68
C GLN A 45 -28.98 -0.70 10.60
N LEU A 46 -28.56 -0.46 9.35
CA LEU A 46 -29.47 -0.21 8.23
C LEU A 46 -30.31 -1.43 7.86
N LEU A 47 -29.71 -2.60 7.81
CA LEU A 47 -30.40 -3.85 7.49
C LEU A 47 -31.34 -4.27 8.63
N GLY A 48 -30.93 -4.09 9.89
CA GLY A 48 -31.79 -4.32 11.05
C GLY A 48 -33.02 -3.42 11.07
N LYS A 49 -32.91 -2.15 10.67
CA LYS A 49 -34.05 -1.22 10.54
C LYS A 49 -35.04 -1.59 9.42
N ARG A 50 -34.65 -2.46 8.50
CA ARG A 50 -35.45 -2.87 7.33
C ARG A 50 -36.05 -4.27 7.50
N ASP A 51 -36.00 -4.84 8.70
CA ASP A 51 -36.40 -6.23 8.98
C ASP A 51 -35.76 -7.24 8.01
N ALA A 52 -34.53 -6.95 7.56
CA ALA A 52 -33.80 -7.85 6.69
C ALA A 52 -33.54 -9.19 7.40
N SER A 53 -33.59 -10.29 6.65
CA SER A 53 -33.29 -11.60 7.22
C SER A 53 -31.84 -11.65 7.73
N MET A 54 -31.61 -12.43 8.78
CA MET A 54 -30.26 -12.66 9.29
C MET A 54 -29.33 -13.22 8.21
N GLU A 55 -29.86 -14.02 7.28
CA GLU A 55 -29.12 -14.55 6.14
C GLU A 55 -28.63 -13.43 5.21
N SER A 56 -29.47 -12.44 4.90
CA SER A 56 -29.08 -11.28 4.09
C SER A 56 -27.99 -10.45 4.78
N ILE A 57 -28.09 -10.25 6.10
CA ILE A 57 -27.06 -9.56 6.88
C ILE A 57 -25.72 -10.30 6.82
N ILE A 58 -25.73 -11.62 7.00
CA ILE A 58 -24.52 -12.46 6.95
C ILE A 58 -23.92 -12.43 5.53
N GLN A 59 -24.75 -12.47 4.49
CA GLN A 59 -24.26 -12.42 3.11
C GLN A 59 -23.57 -11.08 2.83
N THR A 60 -24.19 -9.96 3.19
CA THR A 60 -23.56 -8.64 3.02
C THR A 60 -22.26 -8.53 3.82
N GLN A 61 -22.20 -9.11 5.02
CA GLN A 61 -20.98 -9.13 5.80
C GLN A 61 -19.85 -9.90 5.08
N ARG A 62 -20.15 -11.05 4.47
CA ARG A 62 -19.18 -11.83 3.70
C ARG A 62 -18.68 -11.09 2.46
N GLU A 63 -19.58 -10.39 1.76
CA GLU A 63 -19.22 -9.61 0.57
C GLU A 63 -18.30 -8.43 0.93
N LEU A 64 -18.62 -7.71 2.00
CA LEU A 64 -17.76 -6.65 2.53
C LEU A 64 -16.38 -7.18 2.95
N GLN A 65 -16.32 -8.31 3.66
CA GLN A 65 -15.05 -8.92 4.05
C GLN A 65 -14.21 -9.31 2.82
N ARG A 66 -14.83 -9.91 1.79
CA ARG A 66 -14.12 -10.27 0.57
C ARG A 66 -13.55 -9.04 -0.16
N ASN A 67 -14.32 -7.96 -0.21
CA ASN A 67 -13.84 -6.73 -0.83
C ASN A 67 -12.68 -6.11 -0.03
N GLU A 68 -12.74 -6.14 1.30
CA GLU A 68 -11.63 -5.74 2.17
C GLU A 68 -10.39 -6.60 1.91
N ASP A 69 -10.53 -7.92 1.93
CA ASP A 69 -9.41 -8.84 1.76
C ASP A 69 -8.73 -8.60 0.41
N ASN A 70 -9.50 -8.45 -0.68
CA ASN A 70 -8.98 -8.15 -2.01
C ASN A 70 -8.26 -6.80 -2.04
N TYR A 71 -8.85 -5.75 -1.45
CA TYR A 71 -8.24 -4.42 -1.40
C TYR A 71 -6.92 -4.42 -0.61
N LEU A 72 -6.89 -5.11 0.54
CA LEU A 72 -5.67 -5.24 1.34
C LEU A 72 -4.60 -6.08 0.64
N GLU A 73 -4.99 -7.10 -0.13
CA GLU A 73 -4.08 -7.89 -0.96
C GLU A 73 -3.45 -7.04 -2.07
N GLU A 74 -4.24 -6.23 -2.76
CA GLU A 74 -3.74 -5.29 -3.78
C GLU A 74 -2.73 -4.30 -3.18
N LEU A 75 -3.05 -3.68 -2.04
CA LEU A 75 -2.12 -2.78 -1.34
C LEU A 75 -0.86 -3.49 -0.86
N ALA A 76 -0.96 -4.75 -0.40
CA ALA A 76 0.20 -5.52 0.02
C ALA A 76 1.13 -5.84 -1.16
N GLN A 77 0.56 -6.12 -2.33
CA GLN A 77 1.31 -6.34 -3.55
C GLN A 77 2.00 -5.06 -4.05
N GLU A 78 1.28 -3.94 -4.06
CA GLU A 78 1.85 -2.62 -4.39
C GLU A 78 3.03 -2.26 -3.46
N ARG A 79 2.83 -2.45 -2.15
CA ARG A 79 3.91 -2.23 -1.17
C ARG A 79 5.14 -3.09 -1.46
N LYS A 80 4.94 -4.35 -1.84
CA LYS A 80 6.05 -5.26 -2.18
C LYS A 80 6.82 -4.76 -3.41
N GLU A 81 6.11 -4.25 -4.42
CA GLU A 81 6.72 -3.68 -5.62
C GLU A 81 7.55 -2.43 -5.30
N LEU A 82 7.04 -1.55 -4.44
CA LEU A 82 7.79 -0.38 -3.96
C LEU A 82 9.09 -0.77 -3.25
N ILE A 83 9.07 -1.81 -2.41
CA ILE A 83 10.26 -2.33 -1.73
C ILE A 83 11.28 -2.87 -2.74
N LEU A 84 10.83 -3.57 -3.78
CA LEU A 84 11.72 -4.07 -4.84
C LEU A 84 12.35 -2.91 -5.63
N GLN A 85 11.57 -1.90 -6.01
CA GLN A 85 12.09 -0.71 -6.69
C GLN A 85 13.11 0.04 -5.83
N GLN A 86 12.84 0.13 -4.53
CA GLN A 86 13.75 0.69 -3.53
C GLN A 86 15.10 -0.05 -3.49
N GLU A 87 15.10 -1.39 -3.60
CA GLU A 87 16.31 -2.22 -3.69
C GLU A 87 17.02 -2.04 -5.05
N GLU A 88 16.29 -1.94 -6.15
CA GLU A 88 16.84 -1.71 -7.48
C GLU A 88 17.58 -0.38 -7.57
N VAL A 89 17.00 0.70 -7.01
CA VAL A 89 17.63 2.03 -6.94
C VAL A 89 18.93 1.99 -6.14
N GLU A 90 18.95 1.26 -5.02
CA GLU A 90 20.16 1.05 -4.20
C GLU A 90 21.25 0.30 -4.98
N GLN A 91 20.89 -0.78 -5.66
CA GLN A 91 21.84 -1.57 -6.45
C GLN A 91 22.40 -0.77 -7.62
N PHE A 92 21.54 -0.01 -8.32
CA PHE A 92 21.95 0.87 -9.41
C PHE A 92 22.95 1.92 -8.93
N TYR A 93 22.65 2.60 -7.82
CA TYR A 93 23.54 3.59 -7.21
C TYR A 93 24.90 2.99 -6.86
N ARG A 94 24.92 1.83 -6.19
CA ARG A 94 26.17 1.13 -5.83
C ARG A 94 27.02 0.78 -7.06
N LYS A 95 26.39 0.28 -8.12
CA LYS A 95 27.07 -0.07 -9.36
C LYS A 95 27.67 1.15 -10.04
N LYS A 96 26.88 2.23 -10.20
CA LYS A 96 27.36 3.48 -10.80
C LYS A 96 28.48 4.13 -10.01
N ARG A 97 28.40 4.08 -8.69
CA ARG A 97 29.46 4.58 -7.82
C ARG A 97 30.75 3.76 -7.94
N GLN A 98 30.66 2.45 -8.17
CA GLN A 98 31.85 1.63 -8.45
C GLN A 98 32.47 1.99 -9.81
N GLU A 99 31.65 2.13 -10.86
CA GLU A 99 32.09 2.53 -12.21
C GLU A 99 32.80 3.90 -12.22
N LEU A 100 32.45 4.82 -11.30
CA LEU A 100 33.11 6.13 -11.17
C LEU A 100 34.45 6.08 -10.40
N LYS A 101 34.73 4.98 -9.69
CA LYS A 101 35.98 4.78 -8.92
C LYS A 101 37.04 4.01 -9.69
N GLU A 102 36.65 3.33 -10.76
CA GLU A 102 37.52 2.61 -11.72
C GLU A 102 37.97 3.54 -12.86
#